data_AF-A0AAU5HEP2-F1
#
_entry.id   AF-A0AAU5HEP2-F1
#
_cell.length_a   1.000
_cell.length_b   1.000
_cell.length_c   1.000
_cell.angle_alpha   90.00
_cell.angle_beta   90.00
_cell.angle_gamma   90.00
#
_symmetry.space_group_name_H-M   'P 1'
#
loop_
_entity.id
_entity.type
_entity.pdbx_description
1 polymer ?
#
loop_
_entity_poly.entity_id
_entity_poly.type
_entity_poly.pdbx_seq_one_letter_code
_entity_poly.pdbx_strand_id
1 'polypeptide(L)'
;MVRAGFRAVDVVGPLMIQQSAPHDAVTAIRFLREAAGVGLRVIWAGQVDPELLHLVTHLDPPSRNSGVIPADWQAAPSPQFTVRFGEDFAVLFDERPGGIAESLVTGTEFEWLRKTWNGATIEGSRLPDGLDDLSVRGIVALLGDTALALPVRFRIAR
;
A
#
# COMPACT_ATOMS: atom_id res chain seq x y z
N MET A 1 21.07 23.29 3.99
CA MET A 1 21.05 22.69 5.35
C MET A 1 20.59 21.25 5.20
N VAL A 2 21.52 20.28 5.19
CA VAL A 2 21.18 18.87 4.97
C VAL A 2 20.65 18.33 6.29
N ARG A 3 19.34 18.06 6.39
CA ARG A 3 18.80 17.26 7.49
C ARG A 3 19.44 15.87 7.37
N ALA A 4 20.29 15.50 8.33
CA ALA A 4 20.73 14.13 8.52
C ALA A 4 19.53 13.32 9.02
N GLY A 5 18.61 12.99 8.12
CA GLY A 5 17.48 12.11 8.39
C GLY A 5 17.88 10.65 8.23
N PHE A 6 17.24 9.76 9.00
CA PHE A 6 17.33 8.33 8.77
C PHE A 6 16.89 8.02 7.33
N ARG A 7 17.72 7.27 6.59
CA ARG A 7 17.45 6.88 5.20
C ARG A 7 16.84 5.50 5.07
N ALA A 8 17.00 4.67 6.09
CA ALA A 8 16.48 3.32 6.13
C ALA A 8 16.11 2.91 7.56
N VAL A 9 15.21 1.94 7.65
CA VAL A 9 14.88 1.20 8.87
C VAL A 9 15.08 -0.29 8.61
N ASP A 10 15.69 -0.98 9.57
CA ASP A 10 15.83 -2.44 9.57
C ASP A 10 14.74 -3.02 10.48
N VAL A 11 13.93 -3.92 9.93
CA VAL A 11 12.83 -4.56 10.66
C VAL A 11 13.36 -5.79 11.38
N VAL A 12 13.22 -5.77 12.71
CA VAL A 12 13.58 -6.93 13.54
C VAL A 12 12.51 -8.01 13.39
N GLY A 13 12.89 -9.14 12.80
CA GLY A 13 12.03 -10.30 12.62
C GLY A 13 11.31 -10.33 11.26
N PRO A 14 10.69 -11.46 10.90
CA PRO A 14 10.04 -11.62 9.62
C PRO A 14 8.69 -10.88 9.58
N LEU A 15 8.41 -10.16 8.49
CA LEU A 15 7.05 -9.70 8.18
C LEU A 15 6.33 -10.79 7.40
N MET A 16 5.19 -11.24 7.92
CA MET A 16 4.34 -12.24 7.27
C MET A 16 3.13 -11.53 6.68
N ILE A 17 3.04 -11.50 5.35
CA ILE A 17 1.90 -10.93 4.62
C ILE A 17 1.09 -12.09 4.06
N GLN A 18 0.11 -12.55 4.84
CA GLN A 18 -0.62 -13.79 4.57
C GLN A 18 -2.13 -13.62 4.64
N GLN A 19 -2.86 -14.39 3.84
CA GLN A 19 -4.33 -14.38 3.83
C GLN A 19 -4.92 -14.89 5.15
N SER A 20 -4.23 -15.83 5.81
CA SER A 20 -4.68 -16.42 7.07
C SER A 20 -4.57 -15.47 8.27
N ALA A 21 -3.83 -14.35 8.13
CA ALA A 21 -3.61 -13.35 9.17
C ALA A 21 -3.82 -11.93 8.63
N PRO A 22 -5.08 -11.57 8.25
CA PRO A 22 -5.37 -10.33 7.52
C PRO A 22 -4.97 -9.06 8.28
N HIS A 23 -5.15 -9.01 9.61
CA HIS A 23 -4.77 -7.85 10.41
C HIS A 23 -3.25 -7.63 10.46
N ASP A 24 -2.47 -8.70 10.54
CA ASP A 24 -1.00 -8.63 10.53
C ASP A 24 -0.50 -8.21 9.14
N ALA A 25 -1.10 -8.78 8.08
CA ALA A 25 -0.82 -8.40 6.70
C ALA A 25 -1.12 -6.91 6.46
N VAL A 26 -2.28 -6.40 6.86
CA VAL A 26 -2.64 -4.98 6.77
C VAL A 26 -1.64 -4.11 7.54
N THR A 27 -1.23 -4.53 8.74
CA THR A 27 -0.26 -3.80 9.56
C THR A 27 1.09 -3.69 8.86
N ALA A 28 1.59 -4.80 8.28
CA ALA A 28 2.84 -4.84 7.53
C ALA A 28 2.77 -3.97 6.27
N ILE A 29 1.72 -4.11 5.45
CA ILE A 29 1.55 -3.32 4.22
C ILE A 29 1.44 -1.83 4.55
N ARG A 30 0.65 -1.47 5.57
CA ARG A 30 0.54 -0.07 6.03
C ARG A 30 1.88 0.49 6.44
N PHE A 31 2.68 -0.26 7.21
CA PHE A 31 4.02 0.17 7.62
C PHE A 31 4.93 0.44 6.41
N LEU A 32 5.01 -0.50 5.46
CA LEU A 32 5.79 -0.34 4.24
C LEU A 32 5.35 0.87 3.41
N ARG A 33 4.04 1.06 3.25
CA ARG A 33 3.44 2.19 2.53
C ARG A 33 3.74 3.54 3.19
N GLU A 34 3.60 3.64 4.50
CA GLU A 34 3.89 4.89 5.23
C GLU A 34 5.39 5.23 5.20
N ALA A 35 6.27 4.23 5.32
CA ALA A 35 7.72 4.42 5.17
C ALA A 35 8.07 4.95 3.77
N ALA A 36 7.49 4.37 2.71
CA ALA A 36 7.64 4.85 1.34
C ALA A 36 7.16 6.32 1.19
N GLY A 37 6.07 6.70 1.87
CA GLY A 37 5.50 8.05 1.82
C GLY A 37 6.39 9.15 2.39
N VAL A 38 7.31 8.79 3.28
CA VAL A 38 8.31 9.70 3.85
C VAL A 38 9.71 9.50 3.25
N GLY A 39 9.85 8.67 2.22
CA GLY A 39 11.14 8.37 1.58
C GLY A 39 12.08 7.52 2.43
N LEU A 40 11.56 6.78 3.41
CA LEU A 40 12.34 5.86 4.24
C LEU A 40 12.37 4.48 3.58
N ARG A 41 13.57 3.96 3.34
CA ARG A 41 13.75 2.59 2.85
C ARG A 41 13.48 1.58 3.95
N VAL A 42 12.82 0.47 3.64
CA VAL A 42 12.60 -0.60 4.61
C VAL A 42 13.41 -1.81 4.21
N ILE A 43 14.36 -2.19 5.06
CA ILE A 43 15.08 -3.46 4.97
C ILE A 43 14.31 -4.45 5.82
N TRP A 44 13.69 -5.43 5.19
CA TRP A 44 12.91 -6.44 5.90
C TRP A 44 13.18 -7.82 5.32
N ALA A 45 12.90 -8.85 6.11
CA ALA A 45 12.84 -10.24 5.67
C ALA A 45 11.44 -10.76 5.95
N GLY A 46 11.00 -11.80 5.24
CA GLY A 46 9.66 -12.34 5.47
C GLY A 46 9.11 -13.10 4.29
N GLN A 47 7.80 -13.26 4.27
CA GLN A 47 7.07 -13.98 3.23
C GLN A 47 5.80 -13.23 2.85
N VAL A 48 5.45 -13.32 1.58
CA VAL A 48 4.19 -12.85 1.02
C VAL A 48 3.49 -14.02 0.36
N ASP A 49 2.23 -14.25 0.67
CA ASP A 49 1.43 -15.25 -0.02
C ASP A 49 1.31 -14.87 -1.51
N PRO A 50 1.43 -15.82 -2.46
CA PRO A 50 1.45 -15.50 -3.89
C PRO A 50 0.27 -14.65 -4.38
N GLU A 51 -0.92 -14.92 -3.86
CA GLU A 51 -2.14 -14.15 -4.18
C GLU A 51 -2.09 -12.69 -3.70
N LEU A 52 -1.23 -12.34 -2.75
CA LEU A 52 -1.09 -10.99 -2.20
C LEU A 52 0.03 -10.17 -2.85
N LEU A 53 0.87 -10.78 -3.69
CA LEU A 53 2.03 -10.11 -4.30
C LEU A 53 1.64 -8.83 -5.03
N HIS A 54 0.55 -8.84 -5.79
CA HIS A 54 0.06 -7.69 -6.56
C HIS A 54 -0.31 -6.47 -5.69
N LEU A 55 -0.50 -6.65 -4.37
CA LEU A 55 -0.81 -5.57 -3.43
C LEU A 55 0.44 -4.88 -2.88
N VAL A 56 1.63 -5.45 -3.06
CA VAL A 56 2.85 -5.02 -2.38
C VAL A 56 4.04 -4.81 -3.31
N THR A 57 3.96 -5.24 -4.57
CA THR A 57 5.06 -5.13 -5.55
C THR A 57 5.44 -3.68 -5.87
N HIS A 58 4.58 -2.70 -5.59
CA HIS A 58 4.88 -1.27 -5.69
C HIS A 58 5.64 -0.70 -4.47
N LEU A 59 5.92 -1.54 -3.46
CA LEU A 59 6.66 -1.20 -2.24
C LEU A 59 8.05 -1.85 -2.25
N ASP A 60 8.88 -1.51 -1.26
CA ASP A 60 10.21 -2.09 -1.11
C ASP A 60 10.14 -3.63 -0.96
N PRO A 61 10.86 -4.41 -1.79
CA PRO A 61 10.88 -5.86 -1.70
C PRO A 61 11.61 -6.34 -0.43
N PRO A 62 11.31 -7.56 0.05
CA PRO A 62 12.07 -8.16 1.14
C PRO A 62 13.53 -8.39 0.71
N SER A 63 14.46 -8.04 1.59
CA SER A 63 15.90 -8.29 1.41
C SER A 63 16.25 -9.79 1.48
N ARG A 64 15.42 -10.58 2.17
CA ARG A 64 15.47 -12.04 2.22
C ARG A 64 14.03 -12.55 2.29
N ASN A 65 13.62 -13.34 1.30
CA ASN A 65 12.32 -14.02 1.32
C ASN A 65 12.51 -15.53 1.52
N SER A 66 11.68 -16.15 2.35
CA SER A 66 11.61 -17.61 2.48
C SER A 66 10.74 -18.29 1.41
N GLY A 67 10.00 -17.51 0.62
CA GLY A 67 9.16 -17.94 -0.49
C GLY A 67 9.61 -17.41 -1.85
N VAL A 68 8.74 -17.55 -2.86
CA VAL A 68 9.00 -17.13 -4.25
C VAL A 68 8.83 -15.60 -4.37
N ILE A 69 9.88 -14.90 -4.80
CA ILE A 69 9.82 -13.47 -5.17
C ILE A 69 9.74 -13.36 -6.69
N PRO A 70 8.85 -12.53 -7.26
CA PRO A 70 8.93 -12.13 -8.65
C PRO A 70 10.29 -11.49 -8.97
N ALA A 71 10.93 -11.92 -10.06
CA ALA A 71 12.25 -11.41 -10.46
C ALA A 71 12.26 -9.90 -10.80
N ASP A 72 11.09 -9.35 -11.11
CA ASP A 72 10.84 -7.96 -11.43
C ASP A 72 10.42 -7.12 -10.20
N TRP A 73 10.25 -7.72 -9.02
CA TRP A 73 9.97 -6.95 -7.81
C TRP A 73 11.24 -6.25 -7.32
N GLN A 74 11.39 -5.01 -7.79
CA GLN A 74 12.54 -4.17 -7.49
C GLN A 74 12.10 -2.89 -6.80
N ALA A 75 12.97 -2.39 -5.94
CA ALA A 75 12.68 -1.13 -5.27
C ALA A 75 12.78 0.04 -6.25
N ALA A 76 11.69 0.79 -6.39
CA ALA A 76 11.67 1.99 -7.22
C ALA A 76 12.41 3.17 -6.55
N PRO A 77 13.00 4.11 -7.33
CA PRO A 77 13.62 5.32 -6.79
C PRO A 77 12.60 6.29 -6.19
N SER A 78 11.33 6.20 -6.59
CA SER A 78 10.19 6.94 -6.07
C SER A 78 8.95 6.05 -6.04
N PRO A 79 7.97 6.30 -5.15
CA PRO A 79 6.74 5.51 -5.13
C PRO A 79 5.98 5.60 -6.46
N GLN A 80 5.63 4.45 -7.03
CA GLN A 80 4.94 4.36 -8.33
C GLN A 80 3.43 4.54 -8.23
N PHE A 81 2.87 4.38 -7.03
CA PHE A 81 1.45 4.54 -6.79
C PHE A 81 1.24 5.53 -5.65
N THR A 82 0.78 6.73 -5.97
CA THR A 82 0.68 7.84 -5.01
C THR A 82 -0.69 8.47 -4.96
N VAL A 83 -0.97 9.15 -3.86
CA VAL A 83 -2.22 9.90 -3.65
C VAL A 83 -1.96 11.30 -3.11
N ARG A 84 -2.73 12.27 -3.61
CA ARG A 84 -2.86 13.60 -3.04
C ARG A 84 -4.31 13.86 -2.65
N PHE A 85 -4.53 14.08 -1.36
CA PHE A 85 -5.84 14.44 -0.81
C PHE A 85 -6.11 15.94 -0.97
N GLY A 86 -7.27 16.26 -1.54
CA GLY A 86 -7.99 17.52 -1.36
C GLY A 86 -8.98 17.43 -0.20
N GLU A 87 -9.91 18.40 -0.13
CA GLU A 87 -10.92 18.46 0.93
C GLU A 87 -11.97 17.33 0.79
N ASP A 88 -12.49 17.18 -0.42
CA ASP A 88 -13.58 16.29 -0.83
C ASP A 88 -13.21 15.36 -2.02
N PHE A 89 -11.94 15.37 -2.43
CA PHE A 89 -11.43 14.56 -3.53
C PHE A 89 -10.01 14.04 -3.25
N ALA A 90 -9.59 13.03 -3.99
CA ALA A 90 -8.20 12.60 -4.06
C ALA A 90 -7.76 12.45 -5.52
N VAL A 91 -6.52 12.83 -5.82
CA VAL A 91 -5.87 12.55 -7.10
C VAL A 91 -4.89 11.41 -6.90
N LEU A 92 -5.09 10.33 -7.64
CA LEU A 92 -4.21 9.18 -7.71
C LEU A 92 -3.28 9.31 -8.90
N PHE A 93 -2.02 8.96 -8.71
CA PHE A 93 -1.06 8.75 -9.79
C PHE A 93 -0.60 7.31 -9.73
N ASP A 94 -0.84 6.55 -10.78
CA ASP A 94 -0.54 5.13 -10.84
C ASP A 94 0.34 4.78 -12.05
N GLU A 95 1.63 4.68 -11.78
CA GLU A 95 2.68 4.32 -12.73
C GLU A 95 2.99 2.80 -12.70
N ARG A 96 2.19 2.00 -11.97
CA ARG A 96 2.34 0.53 -11.99
C ARG A 96 2.00 0.00 -13.39
N PRO A 97 2.54 -1.16 -13.80
CA PRO A 97 2.13 -1.81 -15.03
C PRO A 97 0.60 -2.05 -15.05
N GLY A 98 -0.08 -1.52 -16.06
CA GLY A 98 -1.55 -1.60 -16.19
C GLY A 98 -2.34 -0.59 -15.34
N GLY A 99 -1.65 0.29 -14.60
CA GLY A 99 -2.25 1.38 -13.85
C GLY A 99 -2.82 2.50 -14.72
N ILE A 100 -3.72 3.30 -14.15
CA ILE A 100 -4.26 4.51 -14.80
C ILE A 100 -3.42 5.70 -14.34
N ALA A 101 -2.63 6.27 -15.25
CA ALA A 101 -1.59 7.25 -14.95
C ALA A 101 -2.04 8.39 -14.01
N GLU A 102 -3.24 8.93 -14.20
CA GLU A 102 -3.87 9.88 -13.28
C GLU A 102 -5.37 9.58 -13.15
N SER A 103 -5.90 9.59 -11.93
CA SER A 103 -7.34 9.35 -11.67
C SER A 103 -7.86 10.23 -10.54
N LEU A 104 -9.04 10.79 -10.73
CA LEU A 104 -9.75 11.58 -9.72
C LEU A 104 -10.75 10.69 -8.97
N VAL A 105 -10.68 10.69 -7.64
CA VAL A 105 -11.58 9.97 -6.74
C VAL A 105 -12.42 10.99 -5.97
N THR A 106 -13.75 10.85 -6.01
CA THR A 106 -14.72 11.76 -5.36
C THR A 106 -15.89 10.99 -4.76
N GLY A 107 -16.76 11.66 -4.01
CA GLY A 107 -17.98 11.07 -3.46
C GLY A 107 -17.71 9.87 -2.54
N THR A 108 -18.53 8.83 -2.65
CA THR A 108 -18.45 7.64 -1.79
C THR A 108 -17.10 6.92 -1.89
N GLU A 109 -16.46 6.89 -3.06
CA GLU A 109 -15.13 6.32 -3.21
C GLU A 109 -14.09 7.11 -2.40
N PHE A 110 -14.19 8.44 -2.38
CA PHE A 110 -13.29 9.27 -1.58
C PHE A 110 -13.46 9.03 -0.08
N GLU A 111 -14.71 8.88 0.37
CA GLU A 111 -15.01 8.55 1.77
C GLU A 111 -14.39 7.21 2.18
N TRP A 112 -14.53 6.18 1.33
CA TRP A 112 -13.92 4.87 1.56
C TRP A 112 -12.40 4.88 1.50
N LEU A 113 -11.82 5.61 0.55
CA LEU A 113 -10.37 5.79 0.46
C LEU A 113 -9.81 6.41 1.75
N ARG A 114 -10.51 7.40 2.33
CA ARG A 114 -10.13 8.00 3.61
C ARG A 114 -10.33 7.05 4.78
N LYS A 115 -11.47 6.35 4.84
CA LYS A 115 -11.80 5.43 5.92
C LYS A 115 -10.82 4.25 5.98
N THR A 116 -10.42 3.71 4.84
CA THR A 116 -9.51 2.57 4.72
C THR A 116 -8.03 2.97 4.78
N TRP A 117 -7.72 4.27 4.92
CA TRP A 117 -6.35 4.76 4.89
C TRP A 117 -5.44 4.05 5.90
N ASN A 118 -5.90 3.83 7.13
CA ASN A 118 -5.08 3.17 8.16
C ASN A 118 -5.44 1.70 8.41
N GLY A 119 -6.23 1.11 7.50
CA GLY A 119 -6.93 -0.14 7.75
C GLY A 119 -8.31 0.14 8.36
N ALA A 120 -9.34 -0.49 7.82
CA ALA A 120 -10.69 -0.48 8.37
C ALA A 120 -11.28 -1.89 8.34
N THR A 121 -11.96 -2.27 9.43
CA THR A 121 -12.81 -3.47 9.42
C THR A 121 -14.09 -3.18 8.65
N ILE A 122 -14.46 -4.09 7.76
CA ILE A 122 -15.66 -4.05 6.95
C ILE A 122 -16.67 -5.00 7.59
N GLU A 123 -17.80 -4.45 8.00
CA GLU A 123 -18.89 -5.21 8.58
C GLU A 123 -19.90 -5.62 7.49
N GLY A 124 -20.43 -6.84 7.60
CA GLY A 124 -21.47 -7.36 6.71
C GLY A 124 -20.93 -8.24 5.57
N SER A 125 -21.84 -8.95 4.92
CA SER A 125 -21.51 -9.93 3.86
C SER A 125 -21.38 -9.31 2.47
N ARG A 126 -21.76 -8.04 2.29
CA ARG A 126 -21.69 -7.33 1.01
C ARG A 126 -20.78 -6.12 1.14
N LEU A 127 -19.87 -5.97 0.16
CA LEU A 127 -19.03 -4.78 0.07
C LEU A 127 -19.90 -3.54 -0.23
N PRO A 128 -19.71 -2.45 0.51
CA PRO A 128 -20.37 -1.18 0.21
C PRO A 128 -20.01 -0.66 -1.17
N ASP A 129 -20.97 0.00 -1.82
CA ASP A 129 -20.77 0.64 -3.12
C ASP A 129 -19.61 1.67 -3.02
N GLY A 130 -18.76 1.73 -4.05
CA GLY A 130 -17.53 2.52 -4.07
C GLY A 130 -16.31 1.86 -3.42
N LEU A 131 -16.48 1.00 -2.41
CA LEU A 131 -15.35 0.18 -1.90
C LEU A 131 -15.00 -0.94 -2.88
N ASP A 132 -16.00 -1.58 -3.48
CA ASP A 132 -15.81 -2.61 -4.51
C ASP A 132 -15.06 -2.05 -5.73
N ASP A 133 -15.48 -0.88 -6.23
CA ASP A 133 -14.83 -0.19 -7.36
C ASP A 133 -13.36 0.18 -7.07
N LEU A 134 -13.06 0.61 -5.84
CA LEU A 134 -11.68 0.86 -5.41
C LEU A 134 -10.86 -0.44 -5.34
N SER A 135 -11.47 -1.54 -4.92
CA SER A 135 -10.81 -2.84 -4.86
C SER A 135 -10.51 -3.39 -6.25
N VAL A 136 -11.47 -3.34 -7.17
CA VAL A 136 -11.31 -3.78 -8.56
C VAL A 136 -10.20 -3.01 -9.27
N ARG A 137 -10.05 -1.71 -8.98
CA ARG A 137 -8.97 -0.86 -9.51
C ARG A 137 -7.62 -1.05 -8.80
N GLY A 138 -7.54 -1.94 -7.80
CA GLY A 138 -6.32 -2.15 -7.02
C GLY A 138 -5.86 -0.91 -6.25
N ILE A 139 -6.81 -0.07 -5.81
CA ILE A 139 -6.58 1.12 -4.98
C ILE A 139 -6.71 0.77 -3.49
N VAL A 140 -7.65 -0.12 -3.17
CA VAL A 140 -7.85 -0.65 -1.82
C VAL A 140 -7.65 -2.16 -1.85
N ALA A 141 -6.83 -2.68 -0.94
CA ALA A 141 -6.73 -4.11 -0.70
C ALA A 141 -7.88 -4.56 0.21
N LEU A 142 -8.51 -5.69 -0.14
CA LEU A 142 -9.43 -6.42 0.73
C LEU A 142 -8.76 -7.72 1.20
N LEU A 143 -8.62 -7.86 2.51
CA LEU A 143 -7.94 -8.96 3.18
C LEU A 143 -8.83 -9.46 4.32
N GLY A 144 -9.55 -10.56 4.08
CA GLY A 144 -10.57 -11.04 5.00
C GLY A 144 -11.65 -9.97 5.24
N ASP A 145 -11.80 -9.56 6.49
CA ASP A 145 -12.72 -8.50 6.93
C ASP A 145 -12.07 -7.10 6.94
N THR A 146 -10.83 -6.96 6.48
CA THR A 146 -10.07 -5.72 6.59
C THR A 146 -9.81 -5.11 5.21
N ALA A 147 -9.96 -3.79 5.11
CA ALA A 147 -9.68 -3.01 3.91
C ALA A 147 -8.55 -1.99 4.16
N LEU A 148 -7.61 -1.87 3.22
CA LEU A 148 -6.46 -0.96 3.33
C LEU A 148 -6.20 -0.21 2.01
N ALA A 149 -6.13 1.12 2.05
CA ALA A 149 -5.69 1.90 0.91
C ALA A 149 -4.21 1.59 0.55
N LEU A 150 -3.93 1.30 -0.71
CA LEU A 150 -2.59 0.98 -1.20
C LEU A 150 -1.73 2.17 -1.67
N PRO A 151 -2.26 3.31 -2.16
CA PRO A 151 -1.40 4.37 -2.68
C PRO A 151 -0.63 5.05 -1.56
N VAL A 152 0.58 5.48 -1.89
CA VAL A 152 1.49 6.14 -0.97
C VAL A 152 1.18 7.65 -0.91
N ARG A 153 1.03 8.19 0.29
CA ARG A 153 0.96 9.66 0.45
C ARG A 153 2.36 10.25 0.41
N PHE A 154 2.87 10.45 -0.79
CA PHE A 154 4.24 10.93 -0.99
C PHE A 154 4.34 12.42 -0.62
N ARG A 155 5.04 12.70 0.48
CA ARG A 155 5.38 14.08 0.86
C ARG A 155 6.69 14.43 0.18
N ILE A 156 6.65 15.07 -0.99
CA ILE A 156 7.85 15.69 -1.54
C ILE A 156 8.32 16.74 -0.53
N ALA A 157 9.44 16.49 0.14
CA ALA A 157 10.20 17.55 0.80
C ALA A 157 10.73 18.45 -0.31
N ARG A 158 9.97 19.49 -0.65
CA ARG A 158 10.48 20.62 -1.42
C ARG A 158 11.20 21.58 -0.49
#